data_AF-A0A932K0Q8-F1
#
_entry.id   AF-A0A932K0Q8-F1
#
_cell.length_a   1.000
_cell.length_b   1.000
_cell.length_c   1.000
_cell.angle_alpha   90.00
_cell.angle_beta   90.00
_cell.angle_gamma   90.00
#
_symmetry.space_group_name_H-M   'P 1'
#
loop_
_entity.id
_entity.type
_entity.pdbx_description
1 polymer ?
#
loop_
_entity_poly.entity_id
_entity_poly.type
_entity_poly.pdbx_seq_one_letter_code
_entity_poly.pdbx_strand_id
1 'polypeptide(L)'
;IYMNSHAEDFKVPELRRYLDTYLRGSGGYDAEARIKLMKLLWDAIGTEFGGRHELYERNYAGNHENIRMEVLFTAMGNGVADACKGLAEQCMREYTLDGWTAPDLINPDDVNIIKKASRDQGI
;
A
#
# COMPACT_ATOMS: atom_id res chain seq x y z
N ILE A 1 24.06 9.57 2.50
CA ILE A 1 24.10 10.15 3.87
C ILE A 1 25.57 10.13 4.30
N TYR A 2 26.20 11.28 4.52
CA TYR A 2 27.61 11.33 4.93
C TYR A 2 27.72 11.23 6.45
N MET A 3 28.46 10.23 6.93
CA MET A 3 28.80 10.01 8.34
C MET A 3 30.28 9.68 8.43
N ASN A 4 30.93 10.11 9.49
CA ASN A 4 32.29 9.64 9.80
C ASN A 4 32.25 8.18 10.26
N SER A 5 33.40 7.50 10.20
CA SER A 5 33.48 6.06 10.39
C SER A 5 33.21 5.67 11.84
N HIS A 6 33.88 6.30 12.80
CA HIS A 6 33.89 5.87 14.19
C HIS A 6 33.72 7.03 15.18
N ALA A 7 33.22 6.74 16.39
CA ALA A 7 33.12 7.74 17.45
C ALA A 7 34.48 8.36 17.83
N GLU A 8 35.58 7.65 17.54
CA GLU A 8 36.94 8.11 17.81
C GLU A 8 37.35 9.29 16.93
N ASP A 9 36.75 9.47 15.75
CA ASP A 9 37.03 10.60 14.87
C ASP A 9 36.69 11.95 15.55
N PHE A 10 35.72 11.96 16.47
CA PHE A 10 35.39 13.15 17.25
C PHE A 10 36.40 13.46 18.37
N LYS A 11 37.27 12.52 18.72
CA LYS A 11 38.32 12.72 19.73
C LYS A 11 39.66 13.09 19.12
N VAL A 12 39.85 12.86 17.82
CA VAL A 12 41.05 13.28 17.08
C VAL A 12 40.96 14.78 16.79
N PRO A 13 41.81 15.64 17.38
CA PRO A 13 41.67 17.09 17.24
C PRO A 13 41.74 17.59 15.78
N GLU A 14 42.56 16.93 14.96
CA GLU A 14 42.72 17.22 13.53
C GLU A 14 41.42 16.99 12.74
N LEU A 15 40.64 15.96 13.10
CA LEU A 15 39.37 15.63 12.46
C LEU A 15 38.21 16.42 13.05
N ARG A 16 38.21 16.66 14.38
CA ARG A 16 37.11 17.31 15.09
C ARG A 16 36.71 18.64 14.46
N ARG A 17 37.69 19.48 14.08
CA ARG A 17 37.44 20.76 13.41
C ARG A 17 36.60 20.61 12.13
N TYR A 18 36.89 19.58 11.32
CA TYR A 18 36.17 19.33 10.08
C TYR A 18 34.77 18.78 10.34
N LEU A 19 34.63 17.88 11.30
CA LEU A 19 33.33 17.31 11.68
C LEU A 19 32.38 18.40 12.17
N ASP A 20 32.84 19.30 13.06
CA ASP A 20 32.01 20.41 13.58
C ASP A 20 31.62 21.40 12.48
N THR A 21 32.48 21.62 11.48
CA THR A 21 32.22 22.57 10.39
C THR A 21 31.23 22.00 9.37
N TYR A 22 31.45 20.75 8.93
CA TYR A 22 30.77 20.18 7.77
C TYR A 22 29.65 19.19 8.12
N LEU A 23 29.65 18.63 9.33
CA LEU A 23 28.64 17.66 9.77
C LEU A 23 27.66 18.23 10.80
N ARG A 24 27.61 19.56 11.03
CA ARG A 24 26.58 20.20 11.87
C ARG A 24 25.16 19.87 11.42
N GLY A 25 24.23 19.86 12.36
CA GLY A 25 22.80 19.77 12.06
C GLY A 25 22.19 21.10 11.65
N SER A 26 21.04 21.02 10.97
CA SER A 26 20.16 22.18 10.76
C SER A 26 19.56 22.63 12.10
N GLY A 27 19.08 23.87 12.22
CA GLY A 27 18.41 24.32 13.44
C GLY A 27 19.33 24.49 14.66
N GLY A 28 20.65 24.61 14.46
CA GLY A 28 21.61 24.89 15.53
C GLY A 28 22.16 23.65 16.25
N TYR A 29 21.80 22.43 15.80
CA TYR A 29 22.41 21.22 16.36
C TYR A 29 23.87 21.07 15.96
N ASP A 30 24.70 20.63 16.91
CA ASP A 30 26.10 20.32 16.66
C ASP A 30 26.27 19.05 15.81
N ALA A 31 27.51 18.78 15.40
CA ALA A 31 27.82 17.63 14.56
C ALA A 31 27.64 16.30 15.30
N GLU A 32 27.93 16.25 16.60
CA GLU A 32 27.82 15.04 17.39
C GLU A 32 26.35 14.59 17.52
N ALA A 33 25.44 15.51 17.84
CA ALA A 33 24.00 15.23 17.92
C ALA A 33 23.44 14.76 16.57
N ARG A 34 23.81 15.43 15.46
CA ARG A 34 23.39 15.01 14.12
C ARG A 34 23.89 13.60 13.80
N ILE A 35 25.18 13.32 13.99
CA ILE A 35 25.75 12.02 13.64
C ILE A 35 25.22 10.91 14.54
N LYS A 36 25.00 11.17 15.83
CA LYS A 36 24.38 10.22 16.75
C LYS A 36 22.99 9.82 16.28
N LEU A 37 22.15 10.78 15.90
CA LEU A 37 20.82 10.50 15.36
C LEU A 37 20.88 9.73 14.03
N MET A 38 21.75 10.14 13.11
CA MET A 38 21.85 9.51 11.79
C MET A 38 22.39 8.07 11.87
N LYS A 39 23.36 7.80 12.75
CA LYS A 39 23.85 6.44 12.99
C LYS A 39 22.79 5.56 13.64
N LEU A 40 22.01 6.09 14.60
CA LEU A 40 20.88 5.36 15.19
C LEU A 40 19.84 4.99 14.11
N LEU A 41 19.47 5.94 13.26
CA LEU A 41 18.53 5.67 12.17
C LEU A 41 19.09 4.65 11.17
N TRP A 42 20.38 4.77 10.81
CA TRP A 42 21.02 3.83 9.90
C TRP A 42 21.09 2.42 10.49
N ASP A 43 21.33 2.28 11.79
CA ASP A 43 21.32 0.96 12.45
C ASP A 43 19.93 0.33 12.47
N ALA A 44 18.87 1.14 12.58
CA ALA A 44 17.50 0.66 12.54
C ALA A 44 17.06 0.14 11.16
N ILE A 45 17.67 0.60 10.05
CA ILE A 45 17.15 0.30 8.69
C ILE A 45 18.18 -0.20 7.67
N GLY A 46 19.48 0.08 7.86
CA GLY A 46 20.49 -0.05 6.80
C GLY A 46 21.71 -0.88 7.17
N THR A 47 21.93 -1.18 8.46
CA THR A 47 22.94 -2.17 8.86
C THR A 47 22.43 -3.59 8.66
N GLU A 48 23.27 -4.59 8.87
CA GLU A 48 22.84 -6.00 8.87
C GLU A 48 21.72 -6.25 9.89
N PHE A 49 21.75 -5.57 11.04
CA PHE A 49 20.68 -5.64 12.03
C PHE A 49 19.36 -5.10 11.46
N GLY A 50 19.36 -3.90 10.88
CA GLY A 50 18.19 -3.30 10.23
C GLY A 50 17.68 -4.13 9.05
N GLY A 51 18.58 -4.60 8.17
CA GLY A 51 18.24 -5.43 7.02
C GLY A 51 17.66 -6.80 7.42
N ARG A 52 18.18 -7.42 8.48
CA ARG A 52 17.57 -8.60 9.07
C ARG A 52 16.17 -8.28 9.57
N HIS A 53 15.98 -7.15 10.27
CA HIS A 53 14.68 -6.73 10.76
C HIS A 53 13.69 -6.51 9.61
N GLU A 54 14.12 -5.90 8.51
CA GLU A 54 13.29 -5.78 7.31
C GLU A 54 12.88 -7.16 6.77
N LEU A 55 13.84 -8.09 6.63
CA LEU A 55 13.56 -9.45 6.15
C LEU A 55 12.58 -10.18 7.08
N TYR A 56 12.74 -9.99 8.39
CA TYR A 56 11.86 -10.53 9.41
C TYR A 56 10.45 -9.98 9.28
N GLU A 57 10.25 -8.66 9.31
CA GLU A 57 8.91 -8.06 9.23
C GLU A 57 8.19 -8.40 7.93
N ARG A 58 8.93 -8.59 6.82
CA ARG A 58 8.34 -9.00 5.53
C ARG A 58 7.82 -10.44 5.52
N ASN A 59 8.42 -11.35 6.28
CA ASN A 59 8.18 -12.80 6.12
C ASN A 59 7.85 -13.55 7.41
N TYR A 60 7.82 -12.87 8.56
CA TYR A 60 7.63 -13.51 9.86
C TYR A 60 6.31 -14.30 9.93
N ALA A 61 5.23 -13.71 9.43
CA ALA A 61 3.90 -14.33 9.40
C ALA A 61 3.67 -15.25 8.18
N GLY A 62 4.69 -15.48 7.34
CA GLY A 62 4.56 -16.25 6.10
C GLY A 62 5.06 -15.49 4.87
N ASN A 63 5.19 -16.21 3.75
CA ASN A 63 5.55 -15.57 2.48
C ASN A 63 4.41 -14.70 1.94
N HIS A 64 4.73 -13.78 1.01
CA HIS A 64 3.79 -12.78 0.50
C HIS A 64 2.57 -13.35 -0.26
N GLU A 65 2.59 -14.64 -0.64
CA GLU A 65 1.46 -15.33 -1.29
C GLU A 65 0.58 -16.01 -0.25
N ASN A 66 1.17 -16.81 0.62
CA ASN A 66 0.46 -17.59 1.63
C ASN A 66 -0.38 -16.69 2.54
N ILE A 67 0.16 -15.56 3.02
CA ILE A 67 -0.61 -14.63 3.87
C ILE A 67 -1.87 -14.11 3.17
N ARG A 68 -1.87 -13.98 1.83
CA ARG A 68 -3.03 -13.55 1.05
C ARG A 68 -3.99 -14.70 0.80
N MET A 69 -3.45 -15.89 0.52
CA MET A 69 -4.24 -17.10 0.35
C MET A 69 -4.98 -17.48 1.63
N GLU A 70 -4.34 -17.36 2.80
CA GLU A 70 -4.97 -17.61 4.09
C GLU A 70 -6.14 -16.66 4.36
N VAL A 71 -5.99 -15.37 4.03
CA VAL A 71 -7.09 -14.38 4.14
C VAL A 71 -8.25 -14.77 3.23
N LEU A 72 -7.97 -15.15 1.98
CA LEU A 72 -9.00 -15.61 1.04
C LEU A 72 -9.70 -16.88 1.52
N PHE A 73 -8.94 -17.90 1.94
CA PHE A 73 -9.50 -19.15 2.43
C PHE A 73 -10.28 -18.97 3.72
N THR A 74 -9.85 -18.06 4.60
CA THR A 74 -10.64 -17.68 5.78
C THR A 74 -11.97 -17.05 5.37
N ALA A 75 -11.95 -16.12 4.40
CA ALA A 75 -13.17 -15.51 3.88
C ALA A 75 -14.11 -16.51 3.17
N MET A 76 -13.56 -17.54 2.53
CA MET A 76 -14.35 -18.65 1.97
C MET A 76 -14.93 -19.54 3.08
N GLY A 77 -14.12 -19.90 4.07
CA GLY A 77 -14.52 -20.80 5.16
C GLY A 77 -15.55 -20.19 6.12
N ASN A 78 -15.59 -18.86 6.26
CA ASN A 78 -16.57 -18.15 7.08
C ASN A 78 -17.75 -17.54 6.31
N GLY A 79 -17.83 -17.77 4.99
CA GLY A 79 -18.94 -17.32 4.15
C GLY A 79 -18.91 -15.86 3.70
N VAL A 80 -17.90 -15.07 4.07
CA VAL A 80 -17.75 -13.67 3.60
C VAL A 80 -17.60 -13.61 2.08
N ALA A 81 -16.83 -14.53 1.49
CA ALA A 81 -16.65 -14.60 0.05
C ALA A 81 -17.99 -14.87 -0.68
N ASP A 82 -18.83 -15.73 -0.11
CA ASP A 82 -20.13 -16.05 -0.68
C ASP A 82 -21.13 -14.90 -0.51
N ALA A 83 -21.08 -14.17 0.60
CA ALA A 83 -21.87 -12.95 0.77
C ALA A 83 -21.52 -11.88 -0.28
N CYS A 84 -20.23 -11.67 -0.55
CA CYS A 84 -19.77 -10.75 -1.59
C CYS A 84 -20.26 -11.17 -2.99
N LYS A 85 -20.19 -12.47 -3.31
CA LYS A 85 -20.74 -13.00 -4.57
C LYS A 85 -22.26 -12.82 -4.63
N GLY A 86 -22.96 -13.13 -3.54
CA GLY A 86 -24.42 -13.00 -3.44
C GLY A 86 -24.91 -11.57 -3.67
N LEU A 87 -24.15 -10.57 -3.21
CA LEU A 87 -24.43 -9.16 -3.51
C LEU A 87 -24.30 -8.85 -5.01
N ALA A 88 -23.24 -9.35 -5.67
CA ALA A 88 -23.06 -9.18 -7.11
C ALA A 88 -24.15 -9.92 -7.90
N GLU A 89 -24.51 -11.14 -7.50
CA GLU A 89 -25.61 -11.90 -8.08
C GLU A 89 -26.95 -11.20 -7.91
N GLN A 90 -27.20 -10.56 -6.76
CA GLN A 90 -28.40 -9.76 -6.56
C GLN A 90 -28.51 -8.63 -7.58
N CYS A 91 -27.43 -7.87 -7.77
CA CYS A 91 -27.36 -6.81 -8.78
C CYS A 91 -27.63 -7.36 -10.19
N MET A 92 -27.00 -8.48 -10.56
CA MET A 92 -27.20 -9.09 -11.88
C MET A 92 -28.60 -9.67 -12.10
N ARG A 93 -29.35 -9.98 -11.04
CA ARG A 93 -30.74 -10.46 -11.14
C ARG A 93 -31.74 -9.35 -11.47
N GLU A 94 -31.37 -8.09 -11.27
CA GLU A 94 -32.27 -6.94 -11.46
C GLU A 94 -32.40 -6.52 -12.94
N TYR A 95 -31.71 -7.18 -13.88
CA TYR A 95 -31.86 -6.94 -15.31
C TYR A 95 -31.67 -8.20 -16.17
N THR A 96 -32.19 -8.15 -17.39
CA THR A 96 -31.90 -9.09 -18.48
C THR A 96 -31.47 -8.32 -19.73
N LEU A 97 -31.31 -9.02 -20.87
CA LEU A 97 -31.11 -8.38 -22.17
C LEU A 97 -32.31 -7.51 -22.59
N ASP A 98 -33.50 -7.74 -22.04
CA ASP A 98 -34.73 -7.05 -22.42
C ASP A 98 -34.97 -5.78 -21.61
N GLY A 99 -34.29 -5.61 -20.46
CA GLY A 99 -34.42 -4.43 -19.60
C GLY A 99 -34.32 -4.77 -18.10
N TRP A 100 -34.72 -3.81 -17.27
CA TRP A 100 -34.85 -3.98 -15.82
C TRP A 100 -35.98 -4.95 -15.47
N THR A 101 -35.73 -5.85 -14.51
CA THR A 101 -36.73 -6.74 -13.91
C THR A 101 -37.25 -6.22 -12.57
N ALA A 102 -36.49 -5.32 -11.94
CA ALA A 102 -36.87 -4.67 -10.68
C ALA A 102 -38.06 -3.70 -10.91
N PRO A 103 -39.13 -3.76 -10.09
CA PRO A 103 -40.37 -3.01 -10.32
C PRO A 103 -40.26 -1.51 -10.05
N ASP A 104 -39.18 -1.09 -9.38
CA ASP A 104 -38.87 0.29 -9.01
C ASP A 104 -37.95 0.99 -10.03
N LEU A 105 -37.51 0.30 -11.08
CA LEU A 105 -36.67 0.85 -12.15
C LEU A 105 -37.47 1.02 -13.45
N ILE A 106 -37.19 2.11 -14.18
CA ILE A 106 -37.88 2.46 -15.43
C ILE A 106 -37.06 1.97 -16.62
N ASN A 107 -37.69 1.18 -17.49
CA ASN A 107 -37.08 0.75 -18.75
C ASN A 107 -36.93 1.92 -19.73
N PRO A 108 -35.80 2.01 -20.47
CA PRO A 108 -35.50 3.15 -21.32
C PRO A 108 -36.19 3.11 -22.70
N ASP A 109 -37.31 2.40 -22.84
CA ASP A 109 -37.96 2.15 -24.14
C ASP A 109 -38.52 3.44 -24.79
N ASP A 110 -38.81 4.46 -23.98
CA ASP A 110 -39.28 5.77 -24.41
C ASP A 110 -38.15 6.72 -24.86
N VAL A 111 -36.90 6.46 -24.47
CA VAL A 111 -35.73 7.30 -24.78
C VAL A 111 -34.70 6.61 -25.69
N ASN A 112 -34.74 5.28 -25.83
CA ASN A 112 -33.79 4.53 -26.64
C ASN A 112 -34.02 4.73 -28.15
N ILE A 113 -33.14 5.53 -28.78
CA ILE A 113 -33.22 5.86 -30.21
C ILE A 113 -32.94 4.67 -31.14
N ILE A 114 -32.14 3.70 -30.70
CA ILE A 114 -31.79 2.51 -31.51
C ILE A 114 -33.00 1.59 -31.61
N LYS A 115 -33.64 1.27 -30.48
CA LYS A 115 -34.88 0.46 -30.44
C LYS A 115 -36.01 1.13 -31.22
N LYS A 116 -36.16 2.46 -31.12
CA LYS A 116 -37.15 3.22 -31.91
C LYS A 116 -36.89 3.10 -33.40
N ALA A 117 -35.65 3.31 -33.84
CA ALA A 117 -35.28 3.21 -35.25
C ALA A 117 -35.53 1.80 -35.83
N SER A 118 -35.21 0.73 -35.10
CA SER A 118 -35.51 -0.65 -35.53
C SER A 118 -37.02 -0.89 -35.66
N ARG A 119 -37.81 -0.45 -34.68
CA ARG A 119 -39.27 -0.61 -34.67
C ARG A 119 -39.95 0.15 -35.81
N ASP A 120 -39.47 1.35 -36.13
CA ASP A 120 -39.98 2.16 -37.25
C ASP A 120 -39.57 1.61 -38.63
N GLN A 121 -38.50 0.79 -38.68
CA GLN A 121 -38.02 0.12 -39.90
C GLN A 121 -38.59 -1.30 -40.10
N GLY A 122 -39.39 -1.81 -39.17
CA GLY A 122 -40.04 -3.12 -39.28
C GLY A 122 -39.09 -4.32 -39.19
N ILE A 123 -37.93 -4.15 -38.54
CA ILE A 123 -36.93 -5.20 -38.26
C ILE A 123 -36.87 -5.46 -36.77
#